data_AF-A0A1V4XHP1-F1
#
_entry.id   AF-A0A1V4XHP1-F1
#
_cell.length_a   1.000
_cell.length_b   1.000
_cell.length_c   1.000
_cell.angle_alpha   90.00
_cell.angle_beta   90.00
_cell.angle_gamma   90.00
#
_symmetry.space_group_name_H-M   'P 1'
#
loop_
_entity.id
_entity.type
_entity.pdbx_description
1 polymer ?
#
loop_
_entity_poly.entity_id
_entity_poly.type
_entity_poly.pdbx_seq_one_letter_code
_entity_poly.pdbx_strand_id
1 'polypeptide(L)'
;MKEGSRDRYMQDDIESSLKLVPEGIEGRVPFRGSLSNSIYQLMGGLKAGMGYVGCRSIEELRQKARFVRITPSGLRESHVHDVIITKEAPNYRID
;
A
#
# COMPACT_ATOMS: atom_id res chain seq x y z
N MET A 1 -3.01 -14.73 -15.53
CA MET A 1 -4.26 -15.26 -16.14
C MET A 1 -4.17 -16.72 -16.59
N LYS A 2 -3.01 -17.38 -16.57
CA LYS A 2 -2.91 -18.80 -16.95
C LYS A 2 -3.50 -19.77 -15.91
N GLU A 3 -3.34 -19.47 -14.61
CA GLU A 3 -3.93 -20.26 -13.51
C GLU A 3 -5.10 -19.49 -12.88
N GLY A 4 -6.28 -20.11 -12.85
CA GLY A 4 -7.43 -19.68 -12.03
C GLY A 4 -8.31 -18.52 -12.54
N SER A 5 -8.00 -17.87 -13.66
CA SER A 5 -8.89 -16.84 -14.25
C SER A 5 -9.56 -17.26 -15.57
N ARG A 6 -9.16 -18.37 -16.18
CA ARG A 6 -9.70 -18.82 -17.47
C ARG A 6 -11.19 -19.19 -17.40
N ASP A 7 -11.54 -19.99 -16.39
CA ASP A 7 -12.92 -20.37 -16.04
C ASP A 7 -13.80 -19.15 -15.73
N ARG A 8 -13.27 -18.17 -14.97
CA ARG A 8 -13.99 -16.95 -14.59
C ARG A 8 -14.40 -16.05 -15.75
N TYR A 9 -13.68 -16.09 -16.87
CA TYR A 9 -13.99 -15.32 -18.08
C TYR A 9 -14.41 -16.20 -19.25
N MET A 10 -14.71 -17.49 -19.02
CA MET A 10 -15.12 -18.46 -20.03
C MET A 10 -14.12 -18.53 -21.21
N GLN A 11 -12.82 -18.49 -20.90
CA GLN A 11 -11.73 -18.49 -21.87
C GLN A 11 -11.11 -19.90 -22.03
N ASP A 12 -11.84 -20.95 -21.66
CA ASP A 12 -11.35 -22.33 -21.63
C ASP A 12 -10.97 -22.87 -23.01
N ASP A 13 -11.54 -22.33 -24.10
CA ASP A 13 -11.21 -22.72 -25.48
C ASP A 13 -10.05 -21.92 -26.09
N ILE A 14 -9.46 -20.96 -25.35
CA ILE A 14 -8.37 -20.12 -25.84
C ILE A 14 -7.01 -20.79 -25.57
N GLU A 15 -6.56 -21.65 -26.48
CA GLU A 15 -5.27 -22.36 -26.36
C GLU A 15 -4.04 -21.41 -26.37
N SER A 16 -4.14 -20.26 -27.03
CA SER A 16 -3.01 -19.34 -27.20
C SER A 16 -3.00 -18.22 -26.14
N SER A 17 -1.92 -18.13 -25.36
CA SER A 17 -1.71 -17.03 -24.40
C SER A 17 -1.59 -15.65 -25.04
N LEU A 18 -1.43 -15.55 -26.37
CA LEU A 18 -1.39 -14.29 -27.12
C LEU A 18 -2.77 -13.63 -27.26
N LYS A 19 -3.86 -14.36 -27.00
CA LYS A 19 -5.23 -13.83 -27.05
C LYS A 19 -5.73 -13.32 -25.69
N LEU A 20 -4.92 -13.44 -24.63
CA LEU A 20 -5.27 -12.95 -23.31
C LEU A 20 -4.84 -11.49 -23.18
N VAL A 21 -5.76 -10.61 -22.77
CA VAL A 21 -5.46 -9.20 -22.45
C VAL A 21 -5.04 -9.13 -20.98
N PRO A 22 -3.76 -8.88 -20.65
CA PRO A 22 -3.32 -8.83 -19.27
C PRO A 22 -3.76 -7.52 -18.59
N GLU A 23 -4.35 -7.61 -17.40
CA GLU A 23 -4.77 -6.48 -16.56
C GLU A 23 -3.73 -6.09 -15.48
N GLY A 24 -2.57 -6.75 -15.47
CA GLY A 24 -1.53 -6.56 -14.47
C GLY A 24 -0.14 -6.92 -14.98
N ILE A 25 0.87 -6.52 -14.20
CA ILE A 25 2.29 -6.80 -14.45
C ILE A 25 2.83 -7.84 -13.47
N GLU A 26 3.89 -8.52 -13.87
CA GLU A 26 4.66 -9.40 -12.98
C GLU A 26 5.82 -8.61 -12.36
N GLY A 27 5.97 -8.70 -11.04
CA GLY A 27 6.97 -7.97 -10.30
C GLY A 27 7.47 -8.76 -9.09
N ARG A 28 8.59 -8.30 -8.52
CA ARG A 28 9.15 -8.86 -7.28
C ARG A 28 9.21 -7.77 -6.22
N VAL A 29 9.04 -8.16 -4.96
CA VAL A 29 9.14 -7.26 -3.81
C VAL A 29 10.22 -7.76 -2.84
N PRO A 30 10.90 -6.86 -2.10
CA PRO A 30 11.88 -7.27 -1.10
C PRO A 30 11.23 -8.10 0.01
N PHE A 31 11.98 -9.06 0.55
CA PHE A 31 11.55 -9.83 1.72
C PHE A 31 11.32 -8.91 2.93
N ARG A 32 10.17 -9.05 3.60
CA ARG A 32 9.73 -8.17 4.70
C ARG A 32 9.77 -8.82 6.08
N GLY A 33 10.32 -10.02 6.21
CA GLY A 33 10.34 -10.75 7.48
C GLY A 33 8.97 -11.35 7.81
N SER A 34 8.65 -11.46 9.10
CA SER A 34 7.37 -12.03 9.55
C SER A 34 6.19 -11.10 9.24
N LEU A 35 5.04 -11.72 8.95
CA LEU A 35 3.78 -11.00 8.77
C LEU A 35 3.40 -10.19 10.02
N SER A 36 3.65 -10.75 11.21
CA SER A 36 3.35 -10.11 12.50
C SER A 36 4.06 -8.75 12.65
N ASN A 37 5.32 -8.65 12.21
CA ASN A 37 6.08 -7.40 12.29
C ASN A 37 5.49 -6.33 11.37
N SER A 38 5.07 -6.71 10.16
CA SER A 38 4.43 -5.78 9.21
C SER A 38 3.11 -5.26 9.76
N ILE A 39 2.26 -6.14 10.30
CA ILE A 39 0.98 -5.77 10.91
C ILE A 39 1.22 -4.83 12.10
N TYR A 40 2.22 -5.12 12.95
CA TYR A 40 2.54 -4.27 14.10
C TYR A 40 2.87 -2.83 13.68
N GLN A 41 3.72 -2.66 12.67
CA GLN A 41 4.11 -1.33 12.16
C GLN A 41 2.91 -0.59 11.55
N LEU A 42 2.07 -1.27 10.76
CA LEU A 42 0.87 -0.69 10.15
C LEU A 42 -0.15 -0.26 11.21
N MET A 43 -0.39 -1.10 12.23
CA MET A 43 -1.26 -0.77 13.35
C MET A 43 -0.70 0.38 14.19
N GLY A 44 0.63 0.47 14.35
CA GLY A 44 1.30 1.59 15.00
C GLY A 44 1.03 2.91 14.28
N GLY A 45 1.20 2.93 12.96
CA GLY A 45 0.90 4.11 12.13
C GLY A 45 -0.57 4.54 12.21
N LEU A 46 -1.51 3.59 12.13
CA LEU A 46 -2.93 3.88 12.26
C LEU A 46 -3.27 4.49 13.63
N LYS A 47 -2.76 3.89 14.72
CA LYS A 47 -3.00 4.40 16.09
C LYS A 47 -2.38 5.78 16.31
N ALA A 48 -1.19 6.04 15.77
CA ALA A 48 -0.60 7.38 15.80
C ALA A 48 -1.47 8.40 15.07
N GLY A 49 -1.96 8.06 13.87
CA GLY A 49 -2.93 8.86 13.11
C GLY A 49 -4.22 9.14 13.89
N MET A 50 -4.77 8.12 14.54
CA MET A 50 -5.95 8.26 15.41
C MET A 50 -5.67 9.20 16.60
N GLY A 51 -4.45 9.17 17.14
CA GLY A 51 -3.99 10.09 18.17
C GLY A 51 -4.01 11.55 17.72
N TYR A 52 -3.47 11.85 16.53
CA TYR A 52 -3.49 13.21 15.96
C TYR A 52 -4.90 13.76 15.75
N VAL A 53 -5.85 12.90 15.36
CA VAL A 53 -7.26 13.28 15.13
C VAL A 53 -8.08 13.26 16.43
N GLY A 54 -7.53 12.73 17.53
CA GLY A 54 -8.22 12.65 18.83
C GLY A 54 -9.41 11.69 18.82
N CYS A 55 -9.31 10.57 18.09
CA CYS A 55 -10.38 9.57 18.00
C CYS A 55 -10.03 8.28 18.76
N ARG A 56 -11.02 7.71 19.47
CA ARG A 56 -10.84 6.49 20.28
C ARG A 56 -11.22 5.20 19.54
N SER A 57 -11.94 5.31 18.44
CA SER A 57 -12.42 4.18 17.64
C SER A 57 -12.29 4.47 16.14
N ILE A 58 -12.37 3.42 15.33
CA ILE A 58 -12.37 3.55 13.87
C ILE A 58 -13.61 4.32 13.39
N GLU A 59 -14.75 4.16 14.05
CA GLU A 59 -15.96 4.89 13.71
C GLU A 59 -15.78 6.39 13.95
N GLU A 60 -15.17 6.77 15.09
CA GLU A 60 -14.83 8.16 15.34
C GLU A 60 -13.84 8.72 14.33
N LEU A 61 -12.84 7.94 13.91
CA LEU A 61 -11.89 8.37 12.88
C LEU A 61 -12.63 8.67 11.57
N ARG A 62 -13.53 7.79 11.13
CA ARG A 62 -14.31 7.96 9.89
C ARG A 62 -15.21 9.19 9.92
N GLN A 63 -15.73 9.56 11.10
CA GLN A 63 -16.62 10.71 11.26
C GLN A 63 -15.89 12.03 11.49
N LYS A 64 -14.78 12.02 12.24
CA LYS A 64 -14.06 13.24 12.67
C LYS A 64 -12.92 13.64 11.73
N ALA A 65 -12.35 12.71 10.97
CA ALA A 65 -11.21 13.00 10.11
C ALA A 65 -11.55 14.08 9.09
N ARG A 66 -10.65 15.05 8.95
CA ARG A 66 -10.72 16.09 7.93
C ARG A 66 -9.49 16.00 7.05
N PHE A 67 -9.72 16.00 5.74
CA PHE A 67 -8.65 15.95 4.75
C PHE A 67 -8.42 17.34 4.16
N VAL A 68 -7.16 17.60 3.83
CA VAL A 68 -6.75 18.78 3.07
C VAL A 68 -6.18 18.32 1.74
N ARG A 69 -6.44 19.07 0.68
CA ARG A 69 -5.81 18.85 -0.62
C ARG A 69 -4.41 19.44 -0.58
N ILE A 70 -3.43 18.63 -0.94
CA ILE A 70 -2.03 19.06 -1.07
C ILE A 70 -1.61 19.10 -2.54
N THR A 71 -0.53 19.84 -2.81
CA THR A 71 0.12 19.88 -4.13
C THR A 71 1.20 18.78 -4.21
N PRO A 72 1.75 18.49 -5.41
CA PRO A 72 2.90 17.59 -5.52
C PRO A 72 4.12 18.05 -4.71
N SER A 73 4.32 19.37 -4.57
CA SER A 73 5.38 19.92 -3.70
C SER A 73 5.12 19.62 -2.23
N GLY A 74 3.87 19.72 -1.77
CA GLY A 74 3.49 19.32 -0.40
C GLY A 74 3.65 17.82 -0.15
N LEU A 75 3.47 16.99 -1.18
CA LEU A 75 3.77 15.56 -1.08
C LEU A 75 5.28 15.32 -0.90
N ARG A 76 6.12 15.99 -1.69
CA ARG A 76 7.60 15.89 -1.53
C ARG A 76 8.03 16.36 -0.14
N GLU A 77 7.45 17.44 0.35
CA GLU A 77 7.67 17.96 1.71
C GLU A 77 7.23 16.94 2.79
N SER A 78 6.17 16.17 2.55
CA SER A 78 5.72 15.15 3.51
C SER A 78 6.68 13.95 3.63
N HIS A 79 7.45 13.66 2.57
CA HIS A 79 8.48 12.63 2.59
C HIS A 79 9.79 13.14 3.18
N VAL A 80 10.72 12.23 3.49
CA VAL A 80 12.06 12.60 3.97
C VAL A 80 12.77 13.43 2.89
N HIS A 81 12.99 14.68 3.27
CA HIS A 81 13.63 15.81 2.60
C HIS A 81 15.11 16.05 2.81
N ASP A 82 15.94 16.35 1.80
CA ASP A 82 17.22 17.07 2.00
C ASP A 82 18.22 16.47 3.02
N VAL A 83 18.09 15.16 3.30
CA VAL A 83 18.96 14.40 4.21
C VAL A 83 19.27 13.02 3.65
N ILE A 84 20.40 12.45 4.07
CA ILE A 84 20.81 11.09 3.70
C ILE A 84 20.32 10.12 4.77
N ILE A 85 19.47 9.17 4.39
CA ILE A 85 19.03 8.09 5.28
C ILE A 85 20.19 7.10 5.45
N THR A 86 20.77 7.04 6.65
CA THR A 86 21.89 6.12 6.97
C THR A 86 21.44 4.77 7.49
N LYS A 87 20.19 4.66 7.95
CA LYS A 87 19.58 3.44 8.45
C LYS A 87 18.11 3.40 8.08
N GLU A 88 17.67 2.28 7.50
CA GLU A 88 16.26 2.10 7.15
C GLU A 88 15.37 2.02 8.39
N ALA A 89 14.25 2.74 8.34
CA ALA A 89 13.18 2.60 9.31
C ALA A 89 12.31 1.37 8.98
N PRO A 90 11.75 0.68 9.99
CA PRO A 90 10.93 -0.51 9.77
C PRO A 90 9.61 -0.22 9.03
N ASN A 91 9.17 1.04 9.00
CA ASN A 91 7.89 1.50 8.47
C ASN A 91 8.02 2.56 7.37
N TYR A 92 9.23 2.87 6.89
CA TYR A 92 9.44 3.91 5.88
C TYR A 92 10.54 3.51 4.90
N ARG A 93 10.20 3.52 3.60
CA ARG A 93 11.13 3.34 2.48
C ARG A 93 10.72 4.27 1.35
N ILE A 94 11.72 4.82 0.68
CA ILE A 94 11.55 5.54 -0.58
C ILE A 94 11.92 4.51 -1.66
N ASP A 95 10.92 3.98 -2.34
CA ASP A 95 11.12 3.20 -3.56
C ASP A 95 11.25 4.16 -4.76
#